data_AF-F2IUQ7-F1
#
_entry.id   AF-F2IUQ7-F1
#
_cell.length_a   1.000
_cell.length_b   1.000
_cell.length_c   1.000
_cell.angle_alpha   90.00
_cell.angle_beta   90.00
_cell.angle_gamma   90.00
#
_symmetry.space_group_name_H-M   'P 1'
#
loop_
_entity.id
_entity.type
_entity.pdbx_description
1 polymer ?
#
loop_
_entity_poly.entity_id
_entity_poly.type
_entity_poly.pdbx_seq_one_letter_code
_entity_poly.pdbx_strand_id
1 'polypeptide(L)'
;MDDFIMLTLTDIHLQRLHAEAARLAEDTDDPDDWDAWKEADGVATGFKLALQEVAREAANPEPTPPMPAISYDDWLASNRPVRNTIRTDAPFDGLMFETFGPELDAVKAADPACVWTLVSGDDDDGLYLLSGFHFVNRLGYLITECPRAGEGQLAIRLD
;
A
#
# COMPACT_ATOMS: atom_id res chain seq x y z
N MET A 1 -11.43 15.99 19.26
CA MET A 1 -11.82 14.56 19.23
C MET A 1 -12.72 14.47 18.03
N ASP A 2 -12.08 14.33 16.89
CA ASP A 2 -12.69 14.49 15.58
C ASP A 2 -12.88 13.11 14.97
N ASP A 3 -14.08 12.57 15.15
CA ASP A 3 -14.58 11.44 14.35
C ASP A 3 -14.95 11.97 12.95
N PHE A 4 -13.94 12.35 12.18
CA PHE A 4 -14.10 12.78 10.81
C PHE A 4 -13.74 11.63 9.86
N ILE A 5 -14.77 10.88 9.49
CA ILE A 5 -14.99 10.28 8.16
C ILE A 5 -13.91 9.30 7.67
N MET A 6 -14.06 8.02 8.02
CA MET A 6 -13.69 6.89 7.15
C MET A 6 -14.96 6.31 6.54
N LEU A 7 -15.65 7.08 5.70
CA LEU A 7 -16.65 6.52 4.79
C LEU A 7 -15.87 5.90 3.63
N THR A 8 -15.77 4.57 3.64
CA THR A 8 -15.22 3.84 2.49
C THR A 8 -16.16 4.04 1.30
N LEU A 9 -15.67 3.83 0.07
CA LEU A 9 -16.51 3.98 -1.14
C LEU A 9 -17.81 3.15 -1.00
N THR A 10 -17.75 2.01 -0.33
CA THR A 10 -18.87 1.15 0.04
C THR A 10 -19.91 1.82 0.94
N ASP A 11 -19.49 2.61 1.93
CA ASP A 11 -20.41 3.29 2.84
C ASP A 11 -21.18 4.41 2.12
N ILE A 12 -20.52 5.13 1.21
CA ILE A 12 -21.16 6.18 0.39
C ILE A 12 -22.22 5.55 -0.53
N HIS A 13 -21.92 4.40 -1.15
CA HIS A 13 -22.88 3.70 -2.00
C HIS A 13 -24.06 3.14 -1.20
N LEU A 14 -23.83 2.61 0.02
CA LEU A 14 -24.89 2.13 0.91
C LEU A 14 -25.78 3.25 1.44
N GLN A 15 -25.20 4.39 1.82
CA GLN A 15 -25.97 5.55 2.25
C GLN A 15 -26.83 6.13 1.12
N ARG A 16 -26.32 6.12 -0.11
CA ARG A 16 -27.06 6.56 -1.30
C ARG A 16 -28.19 5.60 -1.65
N LEU A 17 -27.96 4.29 -1.52
CA LEU A 17 -28.99 3.25 -1.70
C LEU A 17 -30.11 3.38 -0.66
N HIS A 18 -29.78 3.60 0.61
CA HIS A 18 -30.80 3.83 1.65
C HIS A 18 -31.61 5.11 1.39
N ALA A 19 -30.97 6.18 0.92
CA ALA A 19 -31.67 7.42 0.58
C ALA A 19 -32.59 7.26 -0.65
N GLU A 20 -32.18 6.48 -1.65
CA GLU A 20 -32.96 6.20 -2.85
C GLU A 20 -34.12 5.22 -2.56
N ALA A 21 -33.88 4.19 -1.76
CA ALA A 21 -34.92 3.27 -1.27
C ALA A 21 -35.97 4.00 -0.42
N ALA A 22 -35.55 4.96 0.43
CA ALA A 22 -36.48 5.77 1.21
C ALA A 22 -37.36 6.68 0.34
N ARG A 23 -36.82 7.26 -0.75
CA ARG A 23 -37.65 8.02 -1.71
C ARG A 23 -38.64 7.15 -2.47
N LEU A 24 -38.24 5.95 -2.86
CA LEU A 24 -39.14 5.01 -3.56
C LEU A 24 -40.26 4.52 -2.63
N ALA A 25 -39.99 4.35 -1.34
CA ALA A 25 -41.00 3.97 -0.35
C ALA A 25 -42.01 5.09 -0.02
N GLU A 26 -41.68 6.36 -0.28
CA GLU A 26 -42.61 7.49 -0.07
C GLU A 26 -43.60 7.70 -1.23
N ASP A 27 -43.37 7.10 -2.41
CA ASP A 27 -44.21 7.28 -3.61
C ASP A 27 -45.14 6.07 -3.89
N THR A 28 -45.07 5.01 -3.08
CA THR A 28 -45.93 3.83 -3.19
C THR A 28 -47.11 3.91 -2.21
N ASP A 29 -48.16 4.63 -2.59
CA ASP A 29 -49.40 4.74 -1.81
C ASP A 29 -50.40 3.58 -2.11
N ASP A 30 -49.98 2.59 -2.94
CA ASP A 30 -50.77 1.40 -3.26
C ASP A 30 -50.08 0.13 -2.72
N PRO A 31 -50.56 -0.43 -1.59
CA PRO A 31 -49.98 -1.63 -0.98
C PRO A 31 -50.21 -2.92 -1.79
N ASP A 32 -51.01 -2.89 -2.87
CA ASP A 32 -51.29 -4.03 -3.74
C ASP A 32 -50.54 -3.99 -5.08
N ASP A 33 -49.63 -3.03 -5.32
CA ASP A 33 -48.78 -3.00 -6.53
C ASP A 33 -47.64 -4.03 -6.46
N TRP A 34 -48.02 -5.29 -6.58
CA TRP A 34 -47.13 -6.46 -6.55
C TRP A 34 -46.04 -6.45 -7.64
N ASP A 35 -46.20 -5.66 -8.70
CA ASP A 35 -45.20 -5.57 -9.77
C ASP A 35 -44.04 -4.63 -9.35
N ALA A 36 -44.30 -3.56 -8.59
CA ALA A 36 -43.25 -2.73 -7.99
C ALA A 36 -42.38 -3.53 -6.99
N TRP A 37 -42.99 -4.42 -6.20
CA TRP A 37 -42.25 -5.30 -5.28
C TRP A 37 -41.38 -6.33 -6.00
N LYS A 38 -41.85 -6.89 -7.12
CA LYS A 38 -41.05 -7.80 -7.96
C LYS A 38 -39.85 -7.10 -8.61
N GLU A 39 -40.03 -5.86 -9.06
CA GLU A 39 -38.93 -5.08 -9.64
C GLU A 39 -37.87 -4.76 -8.58
N ALA A 40 -38.28 -4.38 -7.37
CA ALA A 40 -37.38 -4.16 -6.25
C ALA A 40 -36.61 -5.43 -5.82
N ASP A 41 -37.30 -6.59 -5.75
CA ASP A 41 -36.68 -7.88 -5.45
C ASP A 41 -35.69 -8.33 -6.54
N GLY A 42 -35.99 -8.04 -7.81
CA GLY A 42 -35.10 -8.27 -8.93
C GLY A 42 -33.81 -7.46 -8.84
N VAL A 43 -33.91 -6.18 -8.48
CA VAL A 43 -32.77 -5.29 -8.27
C VAL A 43 -31.93 -5.73 -7.07
N ALA A 44 -32.56 -6.07 -5.94
CA ALA A 44 -31.88 -6.58 -4.75
C ALA A 44 -31.14 -7.91 -5.02
N THR A 45 -31.75 -8.80 -5.81
CA THR A 45 -31.13 -10.06 -6.23
C THR A 45 -29.94 -9.83 -7.15
N GLY A 46 -30.06 -8.89 -8.11
CA GLY A 46 -28.96 -8.51 -8.99
C GLY A 46 -27.75 -7.96 -8.21
N PHE A 47 -28.00 -7.12 -7.20
CA PHE A 47 -26.94 -6.58 -6.35
C PHE A 47 -26.29 -7.64 -5.46
N LYS A 48 -27.08 -8.56 -4.88
CA LYS A 48 -26.55 -9.68 -4.09
C LYS A 48 -25.65 -10.59 -4.92
N LEU A 49 -26.02 -10.87 -6.17
CA LEU A 49 -25.19 -11.66 -7.09
C LEU A 49 -23.90 -10.93 -7.46
N ALA A 50 -23.98 -9.62 -7.74
CA ALA A 50 -22.80 -8.80 -8.00
C ALA A 50 -21.85 -8.76 -6.78
N LEU A 51 -22.38 -8.64 -5.57
CA LEU A 51 -21.58 -8.70 -4.33
C LEU A 51 -20.97 -10.08 -4.10
N GLN A 52 -21.70 -11.16 -4.40
CA GLN A 52 -21.17 -12.52 -4.30
C GLN A 52 -20.05 -12.77 -5.33
N GLU A 53 -20.16 -12.22 -6.54
CA GLU A 53 -19.12 -12.30 -7.55
C GLU A 53 -17.88 -11.52 -7.13
N VAL A 54 -18.03 -10.27 -6.65
CA VAL A 54 -16.93 -9.47 -6.10
C VAL A 54 -16.27 -10.16 -4.90
N ALA A 55 -17.06 -10.77 -4.01
CA ALA A 55 -16.53 -11.53 -2.89
C ALA A 55 -15.82 -12.81 -3.33
N ARG A 56 -16.27 -13.46 -4.40
CA ARG A 56 -15.61 -14.64 -5.00
C ARG A 56 -14.29 -14.25 -5.67
N GLU A 57 -14.26 -13.12 -6.38
CA GLU A 57 -13.06 -12.56 -7.00
C GLU A 57 -12.02 -12.16 -5.93
N ALA A 58 -12.47 -11.57 -4.82
CA ALA A 58 -11.63 -11.29 -3.66
C ALA A 58 -11.15 -12.56 -2.93
N ALA A 59 -11.94 -13.63 -2.94
CA ALA A 59 -11.59 -14.92 -2.31
C ALA A 59 -10.64 -15.77 -3.16
N ASN A 60 -10.48 -15.45 -4.45
CA ASN A 60 -9.58 -16.13 -5.36
C ASN A 60 -8.78 -15.09 -6.16
N PRO A 61 -7.91 -14.30 -5.51
CA PRO A 61 -7.13 -13.31 -6.22
C PRO A 61 -6.30 -14.04 -7.28
N GLU A 62 -6.32 -13.54 -8.51
CA GLU A 62 -5.32 -13.91 -9.52
C GLU A 62 -3.95 -13.92 -8.83
N PRO A 63 -3.11 -14.96 -9.01
CA PRO A 63 -1.82 -15.03 -8.34
C PRO A 63 -1.07 -13.76 -8.68
N THR A 64 -0.87 -12.90 -7.66
CA THR A 64 -0.17 -11.63 -7.83
C THR A 64 1.12 -11.96 -8.56
N PRO A 65 1.39 -11.39 -9.75
CA PRO A 65 2.62 -11.66 -10.45
C PRO A 65 3.75 -11.39 -9.45
N PRO A 66 4.69 -12.33 -9.25
CA PRO A 66 5.73 -12.15 -8.26
C PRO A 66 6.37 -10.79 -8.52
N MET A 67 6.37 -9.92 -7.50
CA MET A 67 7.10 -8.66 -7.59
C MET A 67 8.48 -9.00 -8.16
N PRO A 68 9.00 -8.26 -9.15
CA PRO A 68 10.30 -8.56 -9.74
C PRO A 68 11.32 -8.63 -8.59
N ALA A 69 11.68 -9.86 -8.23
CA ALA A 69 12.49 -10.15 -7.06
C ALA A 69 13.94 -9.94 -7.48
N ILE A 70 14.36 -8.67 -7.52
CA ILE A 70 15.78 -8.36 -7.60
C ILE A 70 16.41 -8.80 -6.28
N SER A 71 17.50 -9.56 -6.35
CA SER A 71 18.25 -9.94 -5.16
C SER A 71 19.03 -8.74 -4.59
N TYR A 72 19.47 -8.82 -3.33
CA TYR A 72 20.31 -7.78 -2.76
C TYR A 72 21.64 -7.63 -3.54
N ASP A 73 22.22 -8.74 -3.99
CA ASP A 73 23.45 -8.73 -4.80
C ASP A 73 23.26 -8.06 -6.17
N ASP A 74 22.16 -8.36 -6.86
CA ASP A 74 21.83 -7.70 -8.13
C ASP A 74 21.60 -6.20 -7.93
N TRP A 75 20.97 -5.83 -6.80
CA TRP A 75 20.78 -4.45 -6.41
C TRP A 75 22.10 -3.74 -6.13
N LEU A 76 23.03 -4.37 -5.41
CA LEU A 76 24.38 -3.84 -5.14
C LEU A 76 25.13 -3.59 -6.44
N ALA A 77 25.12 -4.57 -7.36
CA ALA A 77 25.81 -4.48 -8.64
C ALA A 77 25.26 -3.35 -9.52
N SER A 78 23.94 -3.16 -9.51
CA SER A 78 23.25 -2.19 -10.37
C SER A 78 23.25 -0.77 -9.81
N ASN A 79 23.01 -0.61 -8.50
CA ASN A 79 22.74 0.69 -7.89
C ASN A 79 23.97 1.32 -7.23
N ARG A 80 25.03 0.55 -6.98
CA ARG A 80 26.32 1.02 -6.44
C ARG A 80 26.12 1.94 -5.23
N PRO A 81 25.76 1.38 -4.05
CA PRO A 81 25.55 2.21 -2.88
C PRO A 81 26.82 2.96 -2.47
N VAL A 82 26.62 4.20 -2.04
CA VAL A 82 27.66 5.10 -1.58
C VAL A 82 28.14 4.66 -0.20
N ARG A 83 29.46 4.60 -0.03
CA ARG A 83 30.09 4.31 1.27
C ARG A 83 29.80 5.43 2.26
N ASN A 84 29.38 5.07 3.46
CA ASN A 84 29.27 5.98 4.58
C ASN A 84 30.68 6.42 5.02
N THR A 85 31.01 7.69 4.78
CA THR A 85 32.29 8.28 5.17
C THR A 85 32.26 8.95 6.54
N ILE A 86 31.07 9.08 7.16
CA ILE A 86 30.88 9.72 8.46
C ILE A 86 31.22 8.73 9.58
N ARG A 87 30.83 7.46 9.41
CA ARG A 87 31.12 6.37 10.35
C ARG A 87 31.92 5.27 9.66
N THR A 88 33.14 5.04 10.12
CA THR A 88 34.09 4.08 9.53
C THR A 88 33.76 2.62 9.80
N ASP A 89 33.02 2.32 10.87
CA ASP A 89 32.58 0.99 11.31
C ASP A 89 31.07 0.78 11.06
N ALA A 90 30.51 1.47 10.06
CA ALA A 90 29.10 1.34 9.73
C ALA A 90 28.74 -0.10 9.28
N PRO A 91 27.53 -0.60 9.64
CA PRO A 91 27.02 -1.88 9.15
C PRO A 91 26.92 -1.94 7.62
N PHE A 92 26.65 -3.13 7.09
CA PHE A 92 26.59 -3.39 5.65
C PHE A 92 27.88 -2.99 4.94
N ASP A 93 29.02 -3.49 5.41
CA ASP A 93 30.35 -3.18 4.85
C ASP A 93 30.69 -1.69 4.75
N GLY A 94 30.12 -0.89 5.65
CA GLY A 94 30.29 0.56 5.69
C GLY A 94 29.33 1.33 4.79
N LEU A 95 28.20 0.74 4.37
CA LEU A 95 27.23 1.37 3.48
C LEU A 95 26.04 2.01 4.23
N MET A 96 25.75 1.56 5.46
CA MET A 96 24.55 1.99 6.18
C MET A 96 24.73 3.35 6.88
N PHE A 97 23.78 4.25 6.67
CA PHE A 97 23.63 5.52 7.36
C PHE A 97 22.63 5.42 8.51
N GLU A 98 22.95 6.04 9.64
CA GLU A 98 22.11 6.10 10.84
C GLU A 98 20.84 6.93 10.68
N THR A 99 19.91 6.69 11.61
CA THR A 99 18.57 7.31 11.59
C THR A 99 18.49 8.66 12.31
N PHE A 100 19.64 9.19 12.75
CA PHE A 100 19.79 10.43 13.50
C PHE A 100 21.16 11.09 13.26
N GLY A 101 21.31 12.31 13.75
CA GLY A 101 22.59 13.03 13.73
C GLY A 101 23.10 13.38 12.33
N PRO A 102 24.42 13.56 12.16
CA PRO A 102 25.02 14.00 10.90
C PRO A 102 24.77 13.03 9.72
N GLU A 103 24.61 11.73 10.00
CA GLU A 103 24.30 10.74 8.97
C GLU A 103 22.90 10.93 8.40
N LEU A 104 21.90 11.19 9.26
CA LEU A 104 20.56 11.51 8.81
C LEU A 104 20.52 12.81 7.99
N ASP A 105 21.32 13.81 8.37
CA ASP A 105 21.41 15.07 7.62
C ASP A 105 21.99 14.83 6.21
N ALA A 106 22.98 13.94 6.07
CA ALA A 106 23.49 13.51 4.78
C ALA A 106 22.42 12.77 3.94
N VAL A 107 21.65 11.88 4.56
CA VAL A 107 20.52 11.18 3.89
C VAL A 107 19.46 12.18 3.41
N LYS A 108 19.11 13.18 4.23
CA LYS A 108 18.13 14.22 3.86
C LYS A 108 18.62 15.15 2.75
N ALA A 109 19.95 15.32 2.63
CA ALA A 109 20.56 16.13 1.58
C ALA A 109 20.69 15.37 0.24
N ALA A 110 20.58 14.04 0.26
CA ALA A 110 20.59 13.22 -0.95
C ALA A 110 19.28 13.36 -1.75
N ASP A 111 19.33 12.99 -3.04
CA ASP A 111 18.12 12.86 -3.85
C ASP A 111 17.22 11.76 -3.26
N PRO A 112 15.94 12.04 -2.94
CA PRO A 112 15.01 11.03 -2.42
C PRO A 112 14.89 9.78 -3.30
N ALA A 113 15.12 9.89 -4.61
CA ALA A 113 15.11 8.76 -5.55
C ALA A 113 16.36 7.86 -5.42
N CYS A 114 17.41 8.35 -4.75
CA CYS A 114 18.61 7.58 -4.41
C CYS A 114 18.58 7.02 -2.99
N VAL A 115 17.58 7.36 -2.17
CA VAL A 115 17.48 6.90 -0.79
C VAL A 115 16.72 5.59 -0.72
N TRP A 116 17.24 4.67 0.09
CA TRP A 116 16.61 3.41 0.42
C TRP A 116 16.56 3.25 1.93
N THR A 117 15.42 2.79 2.46
CA THR A 117 15.23 2.60 3.89
C THR A 117 15.30 1.13 4.25
N LEU A 118 16.16 0.79 5.20
CA LEU A 118 16.26 -0.54 5.78
C LEU A 118 15.21 -0.70 6.88
N VAL A 119 14.41 -1.75 6.81
CA VAL A 119 13.32 -2.05 7.75
C VAL A 119 13.38 -3.51 8.19
N SER A 120 12.85 -3.83 9.38
CA SER A 120 12.60 -5.22 9.79
C SER A 120 11.17 -5.62 9.43
N GLY A 121 10.98 -6.86 8.96
CA GLY A 121 9.68 -7.47 8.79
C GLY A 121 9.10 -7.95 10.12
N ASP A 122 7.78 -7.83 10.28
CA ASP A 122 7.10 -8.12 11.55
C ASP A 122 6.98 -9.63 11.85
N ASP A 123 6.82 -10.47 10.81
CA ASP A 123 6.48 -11.90 10.98
C ASP A 123 7.68 -12.86 10.89
N ASP A 124 8.77 -12.45 10.21
CA ASP A 124 9.84 -13.35 9.73
C ASP A 124 11.22 -13.02 10.33
N ASP A 125 11.35 -11.97 11.15
CA ASP A 125 12.63 -11.32 11.51
C ASP A 125 13.51 -10.93 10.31
N GLY A 126 12.96 -10.97 9.09
CA GLY A 126 13.68 -10.67 7.85
C GLY A 126 13.96 -9.18 7.69
N LEU A 127 15.08 -8.84 7.07
CA LEU A 127 15.40 -7.46 6.71
C LEU A 127 14.90 -7.15 5.30
N TYR A 128 14.37 -5.95 5.12
CA TYR A 128 13.88 -5.47 3.83
C TYR A 128 14.48 -4.11 3.51
N LEU A 129 14.80 -3.90 2.24
CA LEU A 129 15.22 -2.62 1.70
C LEU A 129 14.10 -2.03 0.86
N LEU A 130 13.53 -0.93 1.32
CA LEU A 130 12.45 -0.21 0.67
C LEU A 130 12.98 1.00 -0.09
N SER A 131 12.54 1.18 -1.33
CA SER A 131 12.86 2.41 -2.07
C SER A 131 12.22 3.62 -1.40
N GLY A 132 12.98 4.72 -1.32
CA GLY A 132 12.55 5.99 -0.77
C GLY A 132 12.96 6.20 0.69
N PHE A 133 12.69 7.42 1.17
CA PHE A 133 12.90 7.83 2.53
C PHE A 133 11.65 7.55 3.39
N HIS A 134 11.75 6.65 4.36
CA HIS A 134 10.66 6.29 5.28
C HIS A 134 11.00 6.68 6.72
N PHE A 135 10.02 7.25 7.43
CA PHE A 135 10.20 7.70 8.81
C PHE A 135 9.81 6.64 9.87
N VAL A 136 9.01 5.63 9.51
CA VAL A 136 8.49 4.62 10.45
C VAL A 136 9.15 3.27 10.15
N ASN A 137 9.36 2.46 11.21
CA ASN A 137 10.00 1.15 11.14
C ASN A 137 11.33 1.15 10.37
N ARG A 138 12.25 2.07 10.73
CA ARG A 138 13.52 2.25 10.04
C ARG A 138 14.69 1.86 10.94
N LEU A 139 15.55 0.99 10.43
CA LEU A 139 16.80 0.57 11.07
C LEU A 139 17.99 1.40 10.58
N GLY A 140 17.92 1.92 9.37
CA GLY A 140 18.96 2.73 8.74
C GLY A 140 18.61 3.07 7.30
N TYR A 141 19.55 3.72 6.61
CA TYR A 141 19.39 4.07 5.20
C TYR A 141 20.60 3.64 4.37
N LEU A 142 20.36 3.40 3.09
CA LEU A 142 21.40 3.31 2.07
C LEU A 142 21.15 4.41 1.03
N ILE A 143 22.23 4.93 0.43
CA ILE A 143 22.17 5.94 -0.62
C ILE A 143 22.84 5.36 -1.86
N THR A 144 22.22 5.48 -3.03
CA THR A 144 22.75 4.98 -4.31
C THR A 144 23.37 6.09 -5.14
N GLU A 145 24.34 5.75 -6.00
CA GLU A 145 24.98 6.72 -6.92
C GLU A 145 24.00 7.26 -7.97
N CYS A 146 23.05 6.41 -8.38
CA CYS A 146 22.04 6.72 -9.37
C CYS A 146 20.63 6.65 -8.76
N PRO A 147 19.70 7.51 -9.21
CA PRO A 147 18.30 7.40 -8.83
C PRO A 147 17.72 6.09 -9.36
N ARG A 148 16.81 5.49 -8.59
CA ARG A 148 16.11 4.29 -9.03
C ARG A 148 15.35 4.57 -10.33
N ALA A 149 15.51 3.68 -11.31
CA ALA A 149 14.68 3.68 -12.50
C ALA A 149 13.33 3.00 -12.24
N GLY A 150 12.24 3.67 -12.60
CA GLY A 150 10.89 3.11 -12.58
C GLY A 150 9.96 3.75 -11.55
N GLU A 151 8.67 3.58 -11.80
CA GLU A 151 7.58 4.10 -10.95
C GLU A 151 7.22 3.10 -9.83
N GLY A 152 6.65 3.60 -8.74
CA GLY A 152 6.16 2.79 -7.63
C GLY A 152 7.22 2.40 -6.59
N GLN A 153 6.79 1.75 -5.50
CA GLN A 153 7.67 1.32 -4.40
C GLN A 153 8.29 -0.05 -4.70
N LEU A 154 9.60 -0.19 -4.50
CA LEU A 154 10.29 -1.48 -4.55
C LEU A 154 10.66 -1.93 -3.13
N ALA A 155 10.50 -3.21 -2.86
CA ALA A 155 10.93 -3.87 -1.65
C ALA A 155 11.83 -5.06 -2.01
N ILE A 156 13.01 -5.13 -1.39
CA ILE A 156 13.98 -6.21 -1.57
C ILE A 156 14.12 -6.91 -0.24
N ARG A 157 13.91 -8.22 -0.19
CA ARG A 157 14.21 -9.04 0.98
C ARG A 157 15.72 -9.32 1.02
N LEU A 158 16.33 -9.17 2.18
CA LEU A 158 17.72 -9.53 2.44
C LEU A 158 17.72 -10.93 3.04
N ASP A 159 18.43 -11.85 2.39
CA ASP A 159 18.60 -13.26 2.73
C ASP A 159 19.94 -13.57 3.43
#